data_AF-A0A925EU76-F1
#
_entry.id   AF-A0A925EU76-F1
#
_cell.length_a   1.000
_cell.length_b   1.000
_cell.length_c   1.000
_cell.angle_alpha   90.00
_cell.angle_beta   90.00
_cell.angle_gamma   90.00
#
_symmetry.space_group_name_H-M   'P 1'
#
loop_
_entity.id
_entity.type
_entity.pdbx_description
1 polymer ?
#
loop_
_entity_poly.entity_id
_entity_poly.type
_entity_poly.pdbx_seq_one_letter_code
_entity_poly.pdbx_strand_id
1 'polypeptide(L)'
;QSPSDIVYEARCDQLTRQTGDKWAWFETLALPYAQLRLKQGTGRLIRSRSDRGIVAILDPRMTRKNYGKTILRALPPMSVVRQFDIQRFESYLEES
;
A
#
# COMPACT_ATOMS: atom_id res chain seq x y z
N GLN A 1 -0.83 -2.76 -24.35
CA GLN A 1 -0.27 -1.40 -24.21
C GLN A 1 -1.43 -0.48 -23.91
N SER A 2 -1.52 0.08 -22.71
CA SER A 2 -2.66 0.92 -22.29
C SER A 2 -2.30 2.40 -22.44
N PRO A 3 -3.18 3.26 -22.98
CA PRO A 3 -2.97 4.72 -23.09
C PRO A 3 -2.59 5.42 -21.77
N SER A 4 -2.91 4.79 -20.63
CA SER A 4 -2.48 5.22 -19.30
C SER A 4 -0.97 5.31 -19.15
N ASP A 5 -0.22 4.43 -19.82
CA ASP A 5 1.21 4.27 -19.60
C ASP A 5 1.99 5.40 -20.28
N ILE A 6 1.55 5.84 -21.47
CA ILE A 6 2.13 7.00 -22.20
C ILE A 6 1.89 8.30 -21.43
N VAL A 7 0.66 8.52 -20.95
CA VAL A 7 0.34 9.72 -20.17
C VAL A 7 1.05 9.72 -18.81
N TYR A 8 1.20 8.55 -18.20
CA TYR A 8 1.94 8.40 -16.94
C TYR A 8 3.42 8.72 -17.11
N GLU A 9 4.05 8.20 -18.15
CA GLU A 9 5.46 8.49 -18.48
C GLU A 9 5.68 9.98 -18.73
N ALA A 10 4.82 10.62 -19.53
CA ALA A 10 4.89 12.06 -19.78
C ALA A 10 4.78 12.89 -18.48
N ARG A 11 3.93 12.48 -17.53
CA ARG A 11 3.82 13.13 -16.22
C ARG A 11 5.07 12.93 -15.36
N CYS A 12 5.68 11.74 -15.38
CA CYS A 12 6.92 11.46 -14.67
C CYS A 12 8.08 12.33 -15.19
N ASP A 13 8.19 12.45 -16.51
CA ASP A 13 9.17 13.30 -17.18
C ASP A 13 8.97 14.77 -16.85
N GLN A 14 7.73 15.25 -16.90
CA GLN A 14 7.40 16.63 -16.54
C GLN A 14 7.82 16.93 -15.10
N LEU A 15 7.50 16.03 -14.16
CA LEU A 15 7.83 16.24 -12.75
C LEU A 15 9.34 16.25 -12.49
N THR A 16 10.07 15.37 -13.18
CA THR A 16 11.54 15.33 -13.11
C THR A 16 12.15 16.63 -13.63
N ARG A 17 11.64 17.17 -14.75
CA ARG A 17 12.10 18.45 -15.32
C ARG A 17 11.78 19.64 -14.40
N GLN A 18 10.62 19.64 -13.74
CA GLN A 18 10.19 20.73 -12.86
C GLN A 18 10.96 20.77 -11.53
N THR A 19 11.24 19.60 -10.96
CA THR A 19 11.87 19.48 -9.63
C THR A 19 13.39 19.34 -9.70
N GLY A 20 13.93 18.87 -10.84
CA GLY A 20 15.32 18.45 -10.96
C GLY A 20 15.62 17.10 -10.29
N ASP A 21 14.64 16.48 -9.63
CA ASP A 21 14.77 15.21 -8.92
C ASP A 21 14.14 14.05 -9.72
N LYS A 22 14.97 13.05 -10.02
CA LYS A 22 14.57 11.82 -10.72
C LYS A 22 13.63 10.93 -9.91
N TRP A 23 13.49 11.16 -8.60
CA TRP A 23 12.63 10.37 -7.71
C TRP A 23 11.30 11.05 -7.39
N ALA A 24 11.11 12.32 -7.76
CA ALA A 24 9.90 13.08 -7.45
C ALA A 24 8.61 12.39 -7.94
N TRP A 25 8.67 11.72 -9.10
CA TRP A 25 7.51 10.99 -9.66
C TRP A 25 7.06 9.85 -8.75
N PHE A 26 8.00 9.20 -8.07
CA PHE A 26 7.68 8.10 -7.18
C PHE A 26 6.90 8.61 -5.97
N GLU A 27 7.35 9.70 -5.35
CA GLU A 27 6.71 10.29 -4.18
C GLU A 27 5.37 10.95 -4.50
N THR A 28 5.25 11.54 -5.69
CA THR A 28 4.08 12.37 -6.06
C THR A 28 3.01 11.58 -6.82
N LEU A 29 3.39 10.53 -7.56
CA LEU A 29 2.47 9.75 -8.38
C LEU A 29 2.39 8.29 -7.93
N ALA A 30 3.52 7.58 -7.90
CA ALA A 30 3.50 6.13 -7.69
C ALA A 30 3.09 5.74 -6.27
N LEU A 31 3.65 6.40 -5.25
CA LEU A 31 3.39 6.12 -3.86
C LEU A 31 1.94 6.45 -3.47
N PRO A 32 1.37 7.63 -3.82
CA PRO A 32 -0.05 7.91 -3.59
C PRO A 32 -0.98 6.95 -4.32
N TYR A 33 -0.62 6.55 -5.55
CA TYR A 33 -1.40 5.56 -6.30
C TYR A 33 -1.41 4.19 -5.59
N ALA A 34 -0.26 3.72 -5.11
CA ALA A 34 -0.16 2.48 -4.35
C ALA A 34 -0.98 2.56 -3.05
N GLN A 35 -0.90 3.67 -2.32
CA GLN A 35 -1.72 3.89 -1.11
C GLN A 35 -3.22 3.84 -1.41
N LEU A 36 -3.67 4.48 -2.48
CA LEU A 36 -5.07 4.46 -2.91
C LEU A 36 -5.54 3.05 -3.25
N ARG A 37 -4.75 2.30 -4.04
CA ARG A 37 -5.05 0.91 -4.40
C ARG A 37 -5.14 0.02 -3.16
N LEU A 38 -4.22 0.15 -2.22
CA LEU A 38 -4.22 -0.62 -0.98
C LEU A 38 -5.41 -0.28 -0.08
N LYS A 39 -5.76 1.01 0.06
CA LYS A 39 -6.99 1.44 0.75
C LYS A 39 -8.24 0.80 0.14
N GLN A 40 -8.37 0.85 -1.18
CA GLN A 40 -9.52 0.24 -1.87
C GLN A 40 -9.56 -1.28 -1.72
N GLY A 41 -8.41 -1.95 -1.78
CA GLY A 41 -8.31 -3.39 -1.51
C GLY A 41 -8.75 -3.73 -0.09
N THR A 42 -8.26 -2.97 0.90
CA THR A 42 -8.63 -3.14 2.32
C THR A 42 -10.12 -2.88 2.56
N GLY A 43 -10.72 -1.91 1.87
CA GLY A 43 -12.16 -1.64 1.93
C GLY A 43 -13.05 -2.77 1.40
N ARG A 44 -12.48 -3.76 0.68
CA ARG A 44 -13.22 -4.98 0.31
C ARG A 44 -13.29 -6.00 1.45
N LEU A 45 -12.40 -5.89 2.43
CA LEU A 45 -12.30 -6.80 3.57
C LEU A 45 -13.24 -6.39 4.71
N ILE A 46 -13.46 -5.10 4.92
CA ILE A 46 -14.31 -4.56 5.99
C ILE A 46 -15.52 -3.87 5.35
N ARG A 47 -16.64 -4.59 5.24
CA ARG A 47 -17.93 -4.09 4.73
C ARG A 47 -18.99 -3.93 5.81
N SER A 48 -18.83 -4.58 6.96
CA SER A 48 -19.71 -4.47 8.13
C SER A 48 -18.91 -4.36 9.44
N ARG A 49 -19.55 -3.93 10.54
CA ARG A 49 -18.91 -3.81 11.87
C ARG A 49 -18.43 -5.15 12.43
N SER A 50 -19.05 -6.25 12.01
CA SER A 50 -18.70 -7.61 12.41
C SER A 50 -17.67 -8.25 11.50
N ASP A 51 -17.32 -7.63 10.37
CA ASP A 51 -16.34 -8.21 9.46
C ASP A 51 -14.96 -8.24 10.13
N ARG A 52 -14.35 -9.42 10.07
CA ARG A 52 -12.99 -9.69 10.52
C ARG A 52 -12.19 -10.21 9.34
N GLY A 53 -10.91 -9.87 9.31
CA GLY A 53 -10.04 -10.37 8.26
C GLY A 53 -8.63 -9.81 8.37
N ILE A 54 -7.75 -10.36 7.53
CA ILE A 54 -6.33 -10.03 7.51
C ILE A 54 -5.95 -9.53 6.12
N VAL A 55 -5.16 -8.46 6.09
CA VAL A 55 -4.52 -7.96 4.86
C VAL A 55 -3.07 -8.40 4.86
N ALA A 56 -2.72 -9.31 3.95
CA ALA A 56 -1.34 -9.75 3.75
C ALA A 56 -0.67 -8.94 2.62
N ILE A 57 0.39 -8.19 2.96
CA ILE A 57 1.23 -7.50 1.97
C ILE A 57 2.54 -8.27 1.82
N LEU A 58 2.64 -9.07 0.77
CA LEU A 58 3.78 -9.95 0.50
C LEU A 58 4.88 -9.24 -0.29
N ASP A 59 5.27 -8.04 0.16
CA ASP A 59 6.29 -7.23 -0.50
C ASP A 59 7.42 -6.90 0.49
N PRO A 60 8.65 -7.40 0.30
CA PRO A 60 9.77 -7.14 1.21
C PRO A 60 10.15 -5.65 1.26
N ARG A 61 9.74 -4.85 0.28
CA ARG A 61 9.98 -3.39 0.28
C ARG A 61 9.21 -2.69 1.40
N MET A 62 8.11 -3.25 1.89
CA MET A 62 7.36 -2.71 3.01
C MET A 62 8.18 -2.61 4.31
N THR A 63 9.17 -3.49 4.47
CA THR A 63 10.06 -3.49 5.63
C THR A 63 11.40 -2.84 5.33
N ARG A 64 11.93 -3.02 4.11
CA ARG A 64 13.28 -2.57 3.71
C ARG A 64 13.35 -1.12 3.24
N LYS A 65 12.25 -0.51 2.80
CA LYS A 65 12.23 0.85 2.26
C LYS A 65 11.51 1.81 3.19
N ASN A 66 12.01 3.04 3.27
CA ASN A 66 11.47 4.08 4.15
C ASN A 66 9.99 4.39 3.88
N TYR A 67 9.57 4.32 2.62
CA TYR A 67 8.17 4.56 2.22
C TYR A 67 7.20 3.48 2.71
N GLY A 68 7.67 2.31 3.16
CA GLY A 68 6.81 1.26 3.70
C GLY A 68 6.00 1.73 4.91
N LYS A 69 6.61 2.55 5.78
CA LYS A 69 5.90 3.20 6.90
C LYS A 69 4.82 4.17 6.40
N THR A 70 5.10 4.90 5.33
CA THR A 70 4.15 5.84 4.70
C THR A 70 2.96 5.12 4.09
N ILE A 71 3.17 3.93 3.50
CA ILE A 71 2.09 3.08 3.01
C ILE A 71 1.23 2.58 4.18
N LEU A 72 1.84 2.04 5.24
CA LEU A 72 1.10 1.51 6.39
C LEU A 72 0.25 2.59 7.08
N ARG A 73 0.77 3.82 7.21
CA ARG A 73 0.02 4.97 7.75
C ARG A 73 -1.17 5.39 6.90
N ALA A 74 -1.18 5.05 5.62
CA ALA A 74 -2.31 5.33 4.76
C ALA A 74 -3.44 4.32 4.96
N LEU A 75 -3.18 3.14 5.52
CA LEU A 75 -4.22 2.16 5.76
C LEU A 75 -5.04 2.50 7.02
N PRO A 76 -6.27 1.96 7.15
CA PRO A 76 -7.02 2.06 8.40
C PRO A 76 -6.22 1.51 9.60
N PRO A 77 -6.50 1.98 10.83
CA PRO A 77 -5.82 1.47 12.02
C PRO A 77 -5.99 -0.05 12.13
N MET A 78 -4.87 -0.77 12.14
CA MET A 78 -4.83 -2.23 12.24
C MET A 78 -3.57 -2.69 12.96
N SER A 79 -3.64 -3.85 13.60
CA SER A 79 -2.46 -4.51 14.16
C SER A 79 -1.53 -4.97 13.03
N VAL A 80 -0.27 -4.55 13.06
CA VAL A 80 0.73 -4.92 12.04
C VAL A 80 1.66 -5.99 12.61
N VAL A 81 1.65 -7.16 11.98
CA VAL A 81 2.58 -8.27 12.24
C VAL A 81 3.53 -8.45 11.06
N ARG A 82 4.81 -8.72 11.37
CA ARG A 82 5.89 -8.84 10.35
C ARG A 82 6.29 -10.28 10.06
N GLN A 83 6.01 -11.19 10.98
CA GLN A 83 6.17 -12.62 10.79
C GLN A 83 4.78 -13.25 10.81
N PHE A 84 4.54 -14.11 9.84
CA PHE A 84 3.34 -14.91 9.80
C PHE A 84 3.57 -16.14 10.67
N ASP A 85 2.70 -16.33 11.64
CA ASP A 85 2.64 -17.51 12.50
C ASP A 85 1.19 -18.02 12.42
N ILE A 86 1.05 -19.27 11.99
CA ILE A 86 -0.26 -19.88 11.77
C ILE A 86 -1.03 -20.09 13.09
N GLN A 87 -0.33 -20.36 14.19
CA GLN A 87 -0.96 -20.53 15.49
C GLN A 87 -1.52 -19.20 15.98
N ARG A 88 -0.73 -18.13 15.84
CA ARG A 88 -1.17 -16.77 16.16
C ARG A 88 -2.30 -16.29 15.24
N PHE A 89 -2.33 -16.75 13.99
CA PHE A 89 -3.39 -16.47 13.04
C PHE A 89 -4.72 -17.09 13.49
N GLU A 90 -4.72 -18.36 13.89
CA GLU A 90 -5.92 -19.02 14.41
C GLU A 90 -6.43 -18.31 15.67
N SER A 91 -5.55 -17.92 16.59
CA SER A 91 -5.96 -17.11 17.76
C SER A 91 -6.62 -15.78 17.39
N TYR A 92 -6.16 -15.08 16.34
CA TYR A 92 -6.81 -13.83 15.88
C TYR A 92 -8.21 -14.05 15.29
N LEU A 93 -8.51 -15.26 14.82
CA LEU A 93 -9.83 -15.62 14.32
C LEU A 93 -10.71 -16.26 15.40
N GLU A 94 -10.13 -16.90 16.41
CA GLU A 94 -10.82 -17.65 17.48
C GLU A 94 -11.09 -16.82 18.74
N GLU A 95 -10.28 -15.81 19.10
CA GLU A 95 -10.48 -14.96 20.29
C GLU A 95 -11.66 -13.97 20.18
N SER A 96 -12.67 -14.21 19.34
CA SER A 96 -13.86 -13.34 19.19
C SER A 96 -15.11 -14.07 18.73
#